data_AF-A0A8T3WAK5-F1
#
_entry.id   AF-A0A8T3WAK5-F1
#
_cell.length_a   1.000
_cell.length_b   1.000
_cell.length_c   1.000
_cell.angle_alpha   90.00
_cell.angle_beta   90.00
_cell.angle_gamma   90.00
#
_symmetry.space_group_name_H-M   'P 1'
#
loop_
_entity.id
_entity.type
_entity.pdbx_description
1 polymer ?
#
loop_
_entity_poly.entity_id
_entity_poly.type
_entity_poly.pdbx_seq_one_letter_code
_entity_poly.pdbx_strand_id
1 'polypeptide(L)'
;MEEHDGLRLVYSREEVSESGRNLDGVVTNVGMELWCMLRQGLNVLESIIKIRGEEPLCAREVIGRYLATSANGKVIIIGHSLGGLHARYYAQNYPDKVPLCITIGTPHQGTPTARLARLLYPAGVYGESTREMYPNSEVIRRMDDQFKREKERLRNKTKFVNIRSKKDFVVPYSYSHFSHTDEEYTLENCGHVGSIDSDILYKILVRETEEVYRKHGECPVVMLHGFCLNGETFIDLHKKLGIFHRTIASRIFTPDYNFTTSIEK
;
A
#
# COMPACT_ATOMS: atom_id res chain seq x y z
N MET A 1 34.22 -9.58 -26.47
CA MET A 1 33.55 -10.70 -27.15
C MET A 1 33.27 -11.73 -26.08
N GLU A 2 32.11 -11.63 -25.47
CA GLU A 2 31.34 -12.76 -24.92
C GLU A 2 29.93 -12.22 -24.65
N GLU A 3 28.99 -12.80 -25.37
CA GLU A 3 27.60 -12.42 -25.53
C GLU A 3 26.73 -12.96 -24.39
N HIS A 4 25.73 -12.15 -24.03
CA HIS A 4 24.34 -12.52 -23.77
C HIS A 4 23.99 -13.93 -23.28
N ASP A 5 23.32 -14.01 -22.13
CA ASP A 5 21.95 -14.53 -22.16
C ASP A 5 21.06 -13.82 -21.13
N GLY A 6 20.00 -13.21 -21.65
CA GLY A 6 19.05 -12.41 -20.91
C GLY A 6 17.84 -13.25 -20.52
N LEU A 7 17.67 -13.52 -19.23
CA LEU A 7 16.40 -13.99 -18.69
C LEU A 7 15.40 -12.82 -18.62
N ARG A 8 14.86 -12.47 -19.79
CA ARG A 8 13.69 -11.62 -19.94
C ARG A 8 12.44 -12.49 -19.72
N LEU A 9 12.01 -12.64 -18.47
CA LEU A 9 10.66 -13.14 -18.19
C LEU A 9 9.65 -12.04 -18.51
N VAL A 10 9.22 -12.00 -19.78
CA VAL A 10 8.11 -11.16 -20.23
C VAL A 10 6.83 -11.89 -19.85
N TYR A 11 6.26 -11.57 -18.69
CA TYR A 11 4.91 -12.02 -18.35
C TYR A 11 3.90 -11.14 -19.10
N SER A 12 3.05 -11.76 -19.92
CA SER A 12 1.99 -11.07 -20.63
C SER A 12 0.83 -10.73 -19.67
N ARG A 13 0.04 -9.71 -20.02
CA ARG A 13 -1.14 -9.27 -19.25
C ARG A 13 -2.17 -10.39 -19.01
N GLU A 14 -2.16 -11.43 -19.85
CA GLU A 14 -3.11 -12.55 -19.81
C GLU A 14 -2.68 -13.64 -18.81
N GLU A 15 -1.36 -13.88 -18.65
CA GLU A 15 -0.82 -14.93 -17.77
C GLU A 15 -1.05 -14.67 -16.27
N VAL A 16 -1.12 -13.39 -15.87
CA VAL A 16 -1.49 -12.99 -14.50
C VAL A 16 -2.95 -13.31 -14.21
N SER A 17 -3.83 -13.26 -15.22
CA SER A 17 -5.24 -13.63 -15.07
C SER A 17 -5.46 -15.14 -15.09
N GLU A 18 -4.63 -15.88 -15.84
CA GLU A 18 -4.75 -17.33 -15.99
C GLU A 18 -4.17 -18.11 -14.80
N SER A 19 -3.06 -17.65 -14.24
CA SER A 19 -2.45 -18.28 -13.05
C SER A 19 -3.30 -18.17 -11.78
N GLY A 20 -4.30 -17.27 -11.76
CA GLY A 20 -5.28 -17.15 -10.67
C GLY A 20 -6.37 -18.23 -10.65
N ARG A 21 -6.47 -19.09 -11.68
CA ARG A 21 -7.55 -20.09 -11.80
C ARG A 21 -7.25 -21.47 -11.21
N ASN A 22 -6.00 -21.81 -10.89
CA ASN A 22 -5.62 -23.22 -10.70
C ASN A 22 -4.95 -23.61 -9.37
N LEU A 23 -4.92 -22.75 -8.35
CA LEU A 23 -4.43 -23.16 -7.03
C LEU A 23 -5.44 -22.85 -5.92
N ASP A 24 -5.84 -23.93 -5.26
CA ASP A 24 -6.37 -24.05 -3.91
C ASP A 24 -7.88 -23.92 -3.71
N GLY A 25 -8.55 -25.02 -4.05
CA GLY A 25 -9.82 -25.39 -3.44
C GLY A 25 -9.65 -25.71 -1.95
N VAL A 26 -10.60 -25.18 -1.17
CA VAL A 26 -11.02 -25.61 0.18
C VAL A 26 -10.07 -25.27 1.34
N VAL A 27 -10.04 -23.99 1.74
CA VAL A 27 -10.36 -23.52 3.12
C VAL A 27 -10.92 -22.10 3.01
N THR A 28 -12.05 -21.84 3.66
CA THR A 28 -12.86 -20.60 3.59
C THR A 28 -12.08 -19.30 3.82
N ASN A 29 -12.32 -18.29 2.97
CA ASN A 29 -11.71 -16.95 2.97
C ASN A 29 -11.65 -16.25 4.33
N VAL A 30 -12.65 -16.46 5.19
CA VAL A 30 -12.71 -15.88 6.54
C VAL A 30 -11.74 -16.61 7.47
N GLY A 31 -11.64 -17.93 7.38
CA GLY A 31 -10.71 -18.73 8.17
C GLY A 31 -9.26 -18.45 7.80
N MET A 32 -8.94 -18.27 6.51
CA MET A 32 -7.60 -17.90 6.06
C MET A 32 -7.23 -16.47 6.45
N GLU A 33 -8.15 -15.49 6.32
CA GLU A 33 -7.84 -14.16 6.82
C GLU A 33 -7.79 -14.12 8.35
N LEU A 34 -8.70 -14.77 9.07
CA LEU A 34 -8.60 -14.90 10.52
C LEU A 34 -7.29 -15.58 10.91
N TRP A 35 -6.84 -16.59 10.16
CA TRP A 35 -5.54 -17.21 10.35
C TRP A 35 -4.38 -16.24 10.08
N CYS A 36 -4.41 -15.47 8.98
CA CYS A 36 -3.44 -14.41 8.72
C CYS A 36 -3.44 -13.36 9.83
N MET A 37 -4.63 -12.92 10.27
CA MET A 37 -4.85 -11.98 11.36
C MET A 37 -4.44 -12.55 12.71
N LEU A 38 -4.57 -13.85 12.97
CA LEU A 38 -4.19 -14.54 14.20
C LEU A 38 -2.68 -14.85 14.24
N ARG A 39 -2.11 -15.26 13.09
CA ARG A 39 -0.65 -15.30 12.86
C ARG A 39 -0.03 -13.93 13.11
N GLN A 40 -0.78 -12.87 12.79
CA GLN A 40 -0.44 -11.49 13.14
C GLN A 40 -0.98 -11.05 14.50
N GLY A 41 -1.87 -11.79 15.15
CA GLY A 41 -2.81 -11.28 16.16
C GLY A 41 -2.20 -11.09 17.53
N LEU A 42 -1.27 -11.98 17.90
CA LEU A 42 -0.39 -11.74 19.05
C LEU A 42 0.46 -10.48 18.81
N ASN A 43 0.89 -10.24 17.57
CA ASN A 43 1.77 -9.13 17.24
C ASN A 43 1.01 -7.83 16.89
N VAL A 44 -0.28 -7.88 16.57
CA VAL A 44 -1.18 -6.72 16.39
C VAL A 44 -1.62 -6.19 17.74
N LEU A 45 -1.93 -7.06 18.71
CA LEU A 45 -2.17 -6.63 20.09
C LEU A 45 -0.88 -6.08 20.71
N GLU A 46 0.25 -6.75 20.49
CA GLU A 46 1.57 -6.23 20.88
C GLU A 46 1.92 -4.94 20.15
N SER A 47 1.53 -4.78 18.88
CA SER A 47 1.68 -3.51 18.15
C SER A 47 0.79 -2.44 18.76
N ILE A 48 -0.49 -2.67 19.03
CA ILE A 48 -1.37 -1.71 19.72
C ILE A 48 -0.77 -1.29 21.07
N ILE A 49 -0.11 -2.21 21.78
CA ILE A 49 0.56 -1.94 23.06
C ILE A 49 1.91 -1.21 22.88
N LYS A 50 2.77 -1.62 21.94
CA LYS A 50 4.07 -0.99 21.63
C LYS A 50 3.90 0.40 21.02
N ILE A 51 2.89 0.57 20.17
CA ILE A 51 2.54 1.83 19.50
C ILE A 51 2.14 2.91 20.49
N ARG A 52 1.65 2.54 21.68
CA ARG A 52 1.38 3.50 22.76
C ARG A 52 2.65 4.12 23.37
N GLY A 53 3.84 3.61 23.05
CA GLY A 53 5.12 4.07 23.60
C GLY A 53 6.10 4.69 22.61
N GLU A 54 5.84 4.62 21.30
CA GLU A 54 6.67 5.27 20.26
C GLU A 54 5.98 6.53 19.74
N GLU A 55 6.73 7.62 19.53
CA GLU A 55 6.16 8.79 18.87
C GLU A 55 5.84 8.48 17.40
N PRO A 56 4.65 8.83 16.91
CA PRO A 56 4.31 8.69 15.51
C PRO A 56 5.30 9.46 14.63
N LEU A 57 6.06 8.76 13.79
CA LEU A 57 6.85 9.40 12.74
C LEU A 57 5.94 9.83 11.60
N CYS A 58 6.10 11.06 11.15
CA CYS A 58 5.30 11.55 10.04
C CYS A 58 5.73 10.90 8.70
N ALA A 59 4.77 10.57 7.84
CA ALA A 59 4.98 10.07 6.48
C ALA A 59 5.90 10.94 5.66
N ARG A 60 5.76 12.26 5.77
CA ARG A 60 6.66 13.19 5.10
C ARG A 60 8.09 13.10 5.63
N GLU A 61 8.28 12.92 6.94
CA GLU A 61 9.61 12.73 7.53
C GLU A 61 10.24 11.42 7.09
N VAL A 62 9.46 10.33 7.15
CA VAL A 62 9.91 9.01 6.70
C VAL A 62 10.29 9.07 5.23
N ILE A 63 9.38 9.51 4.36
CA ILE A 63 9.65 9.64 2.92
C ILE A 63 10.83 10.58 2.68
N GLY A 64 10.93 11.69 3.42
CA GLY A 64 12.01 12.67 3.33
C GLY A 64 13.39 12.07 3.60
N ARG A 65 13.52 11.18 4.59
CA ARG A 65 14.78 10.47 4.88
C ARG A 65 15.25 9.65 3.68
N TYR A 66 14.34 8.92 3.03
CA TYR A 66 14.70 8.11 1.85
C TYR A 66 14.91 8.96 0.61
N LEU A 67 14.12 10.02 0.44
CA LEU A 67 14.33 10.98 -0.63
C LEU A 67 15.72 11.61 -0.56
N ALA A 68 16.22 11.92 0.65
CA ALA A 68 17.57 12.47 0.86
C ALA A 68 18.68 11.49 0.48
N THR A 69 18.42 10.17 0.50
CA THR A 69 19.37 9.14 0.02
C THR A 69 19.29 8.90 -1.49
N SER A 70 18.28 9.47 -2.15
CA SER A 70 17.99 9.20 -3.56
C SER A 70 18.85 10.05 -4.49
N ALA A 71 19.66 9.40 -5.33
CA ALA A 71 20.53 10.08 -6.29
C ALA A 71 19.77 10.90 -7.34
N ASN A 72 18.54 10.50 -7.68
CA ASN A 72 17.69 11.19 -8.65
C ASN A 72 16.59 12.04 -7.98
N GLY A 73 16.62 12.18 -6.65
CA GLY A 73 15.62 12.95 -5.90
C GLY A 73 14.21 12.38 -6.00
N LYS A 74 14.07 11.08 -6.26
CA LYS A 74 12.78 10.38 -6.40
C LYS A 74 12.63 9.22 -5.43
N VAL A 75 11.39 8.82 -5.17
CA VAL A 75 11.02 7.70 -4.29
C VAL A 75 9.77 7.01 -4.80
N ILE A 76 9.77 5.68 -4.83
CA ILE A 76 8.59 4.86 -5.09
C ILE A 76 7.86 4.69 -3.77
N ILE A 77 6.54 4.85 -3.76
CA ILE A 77 5.74 4.63 -2.55
C ILE A 77 4.76 3.49 -2.79
N ILE A 78 4.75 2.52 -1.88
CA ILE A 78 3.81 1.41 -1.85
C ILE A 78 3.02 1.52 -0.56
N GLY A 79 1.71 1.68 -0.65
CA GLY A 79 0.85 1.86 0.51
C GLY A 79 -0.22 0.78 0.63
N HIS A 80 -0.35 0.17 1.80
CA HIS A 80 -1.43 -0.77 2.12
C HIS A 80 -2.47 -0.11 3.02
N SER A 81 -3.76 -0.35 2.72
CA SER A 81 -4.86 0.11 3.57
C SER A 81 -4.77 1.62 3.83
N LEU A 82 -4.73 2.05 5.09
CA LEU A 82 -4.44 3.44 5.49
C LEU A 82 -3.19 4.01 4.82
N GLY A 83 -2.10 3.24 4.81
CA GLY A 83 -0.83 3.63 4.20
C GLY A 83 -0.96 3.96 2.72
N GLY A 84 -1.91 3.34 2.01
CA GLY A 84 -2.22 3.67 0.61
C GLY A 84 -2.87 5.04 0.43
N LEU A 85 -3.70 5.47 1.37
CA LEU A 85 -4.20 6.84 1.35
C LEU A 85 -3.04 7.83 1.58
N HIS A 86 -2.06 7.48 2.43
CA HIS A 86 -0.92 8.38 2.72
C HIS A 86 -0.01 8.47 1.50
N ALA A 87 0.25 7.32 0.87
CA ALA A 87 0.99 7.23 -0.37
C ALA A 87 0.35 8.11 -1.45
N ARG A 88 -0.97 7.97 -1.64
CA ARG A 88 -1.73 8.76 -2.60
C ARG A 88 -1.69 10.24 -2.28
N TYR A 89 -1.95 10.63 -1.03
CA TYR A 89 -1.92 12.04 -0.63
C TYR A 89 -0.52 12.65 -0.88
N TYR A 90 0.55 11.96 -0.48
CA TYR A 90 1.91 12.45 -0.69
C TYR A 90 2.24 12.57 -2.18
N ALA A 91 1.92 11.54 -2.97
CA ALA A 91 2.16 11.52 -4.41
C ALA A 91 1.39 12.63 -5.15
N GLN A 92 0.16 12.96 -4.74
CA GLN A 92 -0.61 14.06 -5.31
C GLN A 92 0.03 15.44 -5.02
N ASN A 93 0.57 15.63 -3.81
CA ASN A 93 1.21 16.89 -3.42
C ASN A 93 2.64 17.03 -3.94
N TYR A 94 3.34 15.92 -4.16
CA TYR A 94 4.74 15.89 -4.58
C TYR A 94 5.00 14.97 -5.78
N PRO A 95 4.29 15.12 -6.90
CA PRO A 95 4.35 14.16 -7.99
C PRO A 95 5.72 14.14 -8.70
N ASP A 96 6.47 15.25 -8.69
CA ASP A 96 7.84 15.27 -9.23
C ASP A 96 8.82 14.39 -8.44
N LYS A 97 8.51 14.09 -7.17
CA LYS A 97 9.31 13.24 -6.28
C LYS A 97 8.87 11.77 -6.31
N VAL A 98 7.66 11.48 -6.78
CA VAL A 98 7.07 10.14 -6.72
C VAL A 98 6.76 9.65 -8.13
N PRO A 99 7.71 8.97 -8.82
CA PRO A 99 7.45 8.45 -10.15
C PRO A 99 6.40 7.32 -10.16
N LEU A 100 6.20 6.65 -9.02
CA LEU A 100 5.26 5.54 -8.88
C LEU A 100 4.66 5.50 -7.47
N CYS A 101 3.33 5.43 -7.44
CA CYS A 101 2.53 5.22 -6.24
C CYS A 101 1.69 3.96 -6.42
N ILE A 102 2.01 2.89 -5.69
CA ILE A 102 1.22 1.66 -5.65
C ILE A 102 0.35 1.67 -4.39
N THR A 103 -0.93 1.36 -4.54
CA THR A 103 -1.88 1.22 -3.43
C THR A 103 -2.44 -0.19 -3.39
N ILE A 104 -2.56 -0.79 -2.21
CA ILE A 104 -3.00 -2.19 -2.00
C ILE A 104 -4.15 -2.18 -0.99
N GLY A 105 -5.31 -2.71 -1.36
CA GLY A 105 -6.48 -2.81 -0.46
C GLY A 105 -6.85 -1.45 0.16
N THR A 106 -6.63 -0.36 -0.56
CA THR A 106 -6.70 1.00 0.00
C THR A 106 -8.11 1.54 -0.08
N PRO A 107 -8.67 2.14 1.01
CA PRO A 107 -10.04 2.62 1.03
C PRO A 107 -10.20 3.97 0.31
N HIS A 108 -10.01 3.99 -1.01
CA HIS A 108 -10.08 5.19 -1.85
C HIS A 108 -11.45 5.89 -1.82
N GLN A 109 -12.51 5.16 -1.52
CA GLN A 109 -13.86 5.69 -1.28
C GLN A 109 -14.23 5.75 0.21
N GLY A 110 -13.25 5.59 1.09
CA GLY A 110 -13.45 5.24 2.49
C GLY A 110 -13.81 3.77 2.65
N THR A 111 -14.08 3.32 3.86
CA THR A 111 -14.57 1.96 4.09
C THR A 111 -15.69 1.95 5.14
N PRO A 112 -16.82 1.25 4.89
CA PRO A 112 -17.87 1.09 5.90
C PRO A 112 -17.35 0.35 7.14
N THR A 113 -16.34 -0.52 6.97
CA THR A 113 -15.73 -1.30 8.06
C THR A 113 -14.96 -0.41 9.04
N ALA A 114 -14.53 0.79 8.65
CA ALA A 114 -13.95 1.76 9.59
C ALA A 114 -14.95 2.18 10.68
N ARG A 115 -16.26 2.19 10.37
CA ARG A 115 -17.31 2.44 11.38
C ARG A 115 -17.44 1.27 12.36
N LEU A 116 -17.04 0.05 11.97
CA LEU A 116 -17.00 -1.12 12.85
C LEU A 116 -15.75 -1.14 13.73
N ALA A 117 -14.63 -0.55 13.28
CA ALA A 117 -13.47 -0.30 14.13
C ALA A 117 -13.83 0.55 15.36
N ARG A 118 -14.94 1.33 15.30
CA ARG A 118 -15.54 2.00 16.46
C ARG A 118 -15.93 1.07 17.61
N LEU A 119 -16.29 -0.17 17.31
CA LEU A 119 -16.60 -1.18 18.33
C LEU A 119 -15.34 -1.61 19.09
N LEU A 120 -14.15 -1.42 18.51
CA LEU A 120 -12.86 -1.69 19.13
C LEU A 120 -12.31 -0.47 19.92
N TYR A 121 -13.07 0.63 20.00
CA TYR A 121 -12.69 1.81 20.81
C TYR A 121 -12.37 1.48 22.28
N PRO A 122 -13.10 0.58 22.98
CA PRO A 122 -12.76 0.21 24.35
C PRO A 122 -11.40 -0.50 24.47
N ALA A 123 -10.92 -1.12 23.38
CA ALA A 123 -9.61 -1.75 23.31
C ALA A 123 -8.48 -0.77 22.94
N GLY A 124 -8.77 0.54 22.88
CA GLY A 124 -7.76 1.56 22.59
C GLY A 124 -7.51 1.82 21.11
N VAL A 125 -8.35 1.28 20.22
CA VAL A 125 -8.34 1.59 18.79
C VAL A 125 -9.14 2.88 18.57
N TYR A 126 -8.67 3.98 19.14
CA TYR A 126 -9.20 5.32 18.91
C TYR A 126 -8.24 6.04 17.96
N GLY A 127 -8.78 6.91 17.09
CA GLY A 127 -7.93 7.85 16.37
C GLY A 127 -8.57 8.58 15.21
N GLU A 128 -8.09 9.80 14.96
CA GLU A 128 -8.59 10.72 13.94
C GLU A 128 -8.59 10.09 12.53
N SER A 129 -7.57 9.28 12.21
CA SER A 129 -7.46 8.48 10.99
C SER A 129 -8.67 7.59 10.71
N THR A 130 -9.33 7.06 11.74
CA THR A 130 -10.51 6.20 11.56
C THR A 130 -11.68 7.02 10.98
N ARG A 131 -11.82 8.28 11.40
CA ARG A 131 -12.87 9.20 10.89
C ARG A 131 -12.53 9.66 9.48
N GLU A 132 -11.25 9.86 9.18
CA GLU A 132 -10.77 10.22 7.83
C GLU A 132 -10.97 9.09 6.80
N MET A 133 -11.06 7.83 7.24
CA MET A 133 -11.43 6.68 6.40
C MET A 133 -12.94 6.47 6.23
N TYR A 134 -13.80 7.27 6.86
CA TYR A 134 -15.24 7.11 6.63
C TYR A 134 -15.61 7.45 5.19
N PRO A 135 -16.56 6.73 4.57
CA PRO A 135 -17.06 7.10 3.26
C PRO A 135 -17.53 8.55 3.24
N ASN A 136 -17.13 9.28 2.19
CA ASN A 136 -17.37 10.73 2.03
C ASN A 136 -16.69 11.63 3.08
N SER A 137 -15.62 11.17 3.74
CA SER A 137 -14.81 12.06 4.58
C SER A 137 -14.26 13.23 3.77
N GLU A 138 -13.97 14.34 4.46
CA GLU A 138 -13.38 15.51 3.83
C GLU A 138 -12.04 15.20 3.15
N VAL A 139 -11.21 14.35 3.77
CA VAL A 139 -9.91 13.94 3.22
C VAL A 139 -10.07 13.21 1.89
N ILE A 140 -10.96 12.23 1.83
CA ILE A 140 -11.23 11.47 0.60
C ILE A 140 -11.73 12.41 -0.50
N ARG A 141 -12.69 13.28 -0.17
CA ARG A 141 -13.25 14.24 -1.12
C ARG A 141 -12.21 15.24 -1.62
N ARG A 142 -11.38 15.78 -0.73
CA ARG A 142 -10.29 16.71 -1.09
C ARG A 142 -9.26 16.04 -2.01
N MET A 143 -8.86 14.81 -1.73
CA MET A 143 -7.93 14.07 -2.60
C MET A 143 -8.53 13.81 -3.98
N ASP A 144 -9.80 13.42 -4.05
CA ASP A 144 -10.51 13.18 -5.31
C ASP A 144 -10.68 14.47 -6.13
N ASP A 145 -11.10 15.56 -5.47
CA ASP A 145 -11.27 16.87 -6.09
C ASP A 145 -9.93 17.44 -6.58
N GLN A 146 -8.85 17.28 -5.81
CA GLN A 146 -7.50 17.66 -6.24
C GLN A 146 -7.07 16.86 -7.48
N PHE A 147 -7.23 15.54 -7.47
CA PHE A 147 -6.83 14.72 -8.60
C PHE A 147 -7.58 15.14 -9.87
N LYS A 148 -8.89 15.39 -9.76
CA LYS A 148 -9.69 15.89 -10.89
C LYS A 148 -9.17 17.22 -11.45
N ARG A 149 -8.85 18.18 -10.57
CA ARG A 149 -8.34 19.50 -10.99
C ARG A 149 -6.96 19.43 -11.64
N GLU A 150 -6.11 18.54 -11.17
CA GLU A 150 -4.69 18.50 -11.53
C GLU A 150 -4.30 17.25 -12.33
N LYS A 151 -5.29 16.55 -12.90
CA LYS A 151 -5.15 15.22 -13.50
C LYS A 151 -3.97 15.12 -14.47
N GLU A 152 -3.84 16.06 -15.38
CA GLU A 152 -2.77 16.07 -16.39
C GLU A 152 -1.39 16.25 -15.74
N ARG A 153 -1.26 17.21 -14.82
CA ARG A 153 -0.02 17.45 -14.06
C ARG A 153 0.41 16.20 -13.30
N LEU A 154 -0.53 15.53 -12.64
CA LEU A 154 -0.28 14.34 -11.84
C LEU A 154 0.15 13.15 -12.72
N ARG A 155 -0.64 12.82 -13.75
CA ARG A 155 -0.39 11.65 -14.62
C ARG A 155 0.88 11.77 -15.45
N ASN A 156 1.31 12.99 -15.77
CA ASN A 156 2.57 13.23 -16.48
C ASN A 156 3.81 12.96 -15.61
N LYS A 157 3.65 12.92 -14.28
CA LYS A 157 4.76 12.90 -13.32
C LYS A 157 4.78 11.63 -12.46
N THR A 158 3.61 11.11 -12.10
CA THR A 158 3.43 9.94 -11.26
C THR A 158 2.55 8.92 -11.94
N LYS A 159 3.03 7.67 -12.02
CA LYS A 159 2.20 6.50 -12.34
C LYS A 159 1.46 6.05 -11.08
N PHE A 160 0.14 5.98 -11.13
CA PHE A 160 -0.67 5.43 -10.05
C PHE A 160 -1.11 4.01 -10.36
N VAL A 161 -0.82 3.07 -9.46
CA VAL A 161 -1.20 1.67 -9.58
C VAL A 161 -2.09 1.29 -8.40
N ASN A 162 -3.22 0.66 -8.69
CA ASN A 162 -4.18 0.21 -7.68
C ASN A 162 -4.27 -1.31 -7.70
N ILE A 163 -4.05 -1.94 -6.55
CA ILE A 163 -4.14 -3.40 -6.36
C ILE A 163 -5.27 -3.68 -5.40
N ARG A 164 -6.29 -4.36 -5.89
CA ARG A 164 -7.54 -4.62 -5.18
C ARG A 164 -7.65 -6.10 -4.87
N SER A 165 -8.42 -6.45 -3.85
CA SER A 165 -8.69 -7.84 -3.50
C SER A 165 -10.21 -8.10 -3.45
N LYS A 166 -10.65 -9.19 -4.09
CA LYS A 166 -12.07 -9.59 -4.13
C LYS A 166 -12.60 -10.11 -2.80
N LYS A 167 -11.73 -10.66 -1.95
CA LYS A 167 -12.09 -11.25 -0.66
C LYS A 167 -11.70 -10.36 0.52
N ASP A 168 -11.32 -9.12 0.25
CA ASP A 168 -11.09 -8.09 1.25
C ASP A 168 -12.41 -7.69 1.92
N PHE A 169 -12.55 -7.97 3.22
CA PHE A 169 -13.71 -7.53 4.02
C PHE A 169 -13.42 -6.27 4.85
N VAL A 170 -12.15 -5.89 4.98
CA VAL A 170 -11.75 -4.68 5.72
C VAL A 170 -11.98 -3.45 4.84
N VAL A 171 -11.60 -3.56 3.57
CA VAL A 171 -11.89 -2.59 2.52
C VAL A 171 -12.58 -3.35 1.39
N PRO A 172 -13.92 -3.44 1.42
CA PRO A 172 -14.66 -4.19 0.42
C PRO A 172 -14.27 -3.76 -1.00
N TYR A 173 -14.24 -4.72 -1.93
CA TYR A 173 -13.70 -4.52 -3.28
C TYR A 173 -14.15 -3.19 -3.92
N SER A 174 -15.44 -2.85 -3.90
CA SER A 174 -15.97 -1.60 -4.46
C SER A 174 -15.37 -0.33 -3.85
N TYR A 175 -15.10 -0.34 -2.55
CA TYR A 175 -14.53 0.79 -1.80
C TYR A 175 -13.02 0.97 -2.03
N SER A 176 -12.35 -0.08 -2.51
CA SER A 176 -10.95 -0.01 -2.96
C SER A 176 -10.77 0.52 -4.39
N HIS A 177 -11.86 0.82 -5.11
CA HIS A 177 -11.76 1.33 -6.47
C HIS A 177 -11.16 2.74 -6.50
N PHE A 178 -10.12 2.92 -7.31
CA PHE A 178 -9.52 4.20 -7.58
C PHE A 178 -9.77 4.62 -9.03
N SER A 179 -10.73 5.52 -9.23
CA SER A 179 -11.17 5.96 -10.57
C SER A 179 -10.09 6.68 -11.38
N HIS A 180 -9.00 7.13 -10.74
CA HIS A 180 -7.91 7.86 -11.39
C HIS A 180 -6.62 7.06 -11.56
N THR A 181 -6.66 5.76 -11.28
CA THR A 181 -5.49 4.89 -11.45
C THR A 181 -5.06 4.80 -12.92
N ASP A 182 -3.76 4.66 -13.17
CA ASP A 182 -3.23 4.37 -14.50
C ASP A 182 -3.33 2.88 -14.80
N GLU A 183 -3.06 2.03 -13.79
CA GLU A 183 -3.18 0.57 -13.86
C GLU A 183 -3.96 0.03 -12.67
N GLU A 184 -4.76 -1.01 -12.89
CA GLU A 184 -5.52 -1.70 -11.84
C GLU A 184 -5.31 -3.22 -11.92
N TYR A 185 -4.95 -3.82 -10.79
CA TYR A 185 -4.78 -5.26 -10.63
C TYR A 185 -5.80 -5.79 -9.62
N THR A 186 -6.27 -7.02 -9.84
CA THR A 186 -7.21 -7.70 -8.95
C THR A 186 -6.63 -9.01 -8.44
N LEU A 187 -6.58 -9.17 -7.12
CA LEU A 187 -6.26 -10.41 -6.44
C LEU A 187 -7.57 -11.15 -6.15
N GLU A 188 -7.80 -12.24 -6.86
CA GLU A 188 -9.06 -13.00 -6.77
C GLU A 188 -9.19 -13.75 -5.43
N ASN A 189 -8.07 -14.27 -4.91
CA ASN A 189 -8.08 -15.26 -3.84
C ASN A 189 -7.48 -14.83 -2.50
N CYS A 190 -7.11 -13.56 -2.35
CA CYS A 190 -6.49 -13.03 -1.13
C CYS A 190 -7.48 -12.19 -0.31
N GLY A 191 -7.37 -12.12 1.01
CA GLY A 191 -8.10 -11.14 1.84
C GLY A 191 -7.36 -9.79 1.94
N HIS A 192 -7.75 -8.93 2.88
CA HIS A 192 -7.12 -7.61 3.09
C HIS A 192 -5.65 -7.75 3.45
N VAL A 193 -5.39 -8.61 4.42
CA VAL A 193 -4.08 -8.86 5.00
C VAL A 193 -3.36 -9.94 4.19
N GLY A 194 -4.08 -11.01 3.82
CA GLY A 194 -3.51 -12.05 2.95
C GLY A 194 -3.07 -11.55 1.58
N SER A 195 -3.52 -10.36 1.15
CA SER A 195 -3.04 -9.72 -0.09
C SER A 195 -1.54 -9.43 -0.06
N ILE A 196 -0.99 -9.08 1.11
CA ILE A 196 0.41 -8.69 1.30
C ILE A 196 1.36 -9.88 1.15
N ASP A 197 0.90 -11.08 1.52
CA ASP A 197 1.69 -12.31 1.43
C ASP A 197 1.60 -13.00 0.06
N SER A 198 0.80 -12.45 -0.86
CA SER A 198 0.53 -13.03 -2.18
C SER A 198 1.75 -13.02 -3.11
N ASP A 199 2.06 -14.15 -3.72
CA ASP A 199 3.11 -14.22 -4.75
C ASP A 199 2.74 -13.43 -6.02
N ILE A 200 1.43 -13.29 -6.30
CA ILE A 200 0.94 -12.45 -7.40
C ILE A 200 1.23 -10.98 -7.10
N LEU A 201 0.98 -10.54 -5.85
CA LEU A 201 1.34 -9.18 -5.43
C LEU A 201 2.84 -8.93 -5.67
N TYR A 202 3.69 -9.85 -5.20
CA TYR A 202 5.13 -9.73 -5.38
C TYR A 202 5.52 -9.51 -6.85
N LYS A 203 5.00 -10.33 -7.77
CA LYS A 203 5.26 -10.19 -9.22
C LYS A 203 4.83 -8.83 -9.77
N ILE A 204 3.68 -8.32 -9.32
CA ILE A 204 3.21 -6.98 -9.72
C ILE A 204 4.17 -5.91 -9.21
N LEU A 205 4.56 -5.95 -7.93
CA LEU A 205 5.46 -4.95 -7.34
C LEU A 205 6.81 -4.90 -8.05
N VAL A 206 7.40 -6.06 -8.37
CA VAL A 206 8.66 -6.15 -9.11
C VAL A 206 8.50 -5.52 -10.49
N ARG A 207 7.50 -5.95 -11.27
CA ARG A 207 7.27 -5.44 -12.62
C ARG A 207 7.14 -3.92 -12.65
N GLU A 208 6.26 -3.37 -11.81
CA GLU A 208 5.98 -1.93 -11.77
C GLU A 208 7.22 -1.12 -11.35
N THR A 209 8.00 -1.64 -10.40
CA THR A 209 9.24 -1.02 -9.93
C THR A 209 10.32 -1.04 -11.02
N GLU A 210 10.51 -2.17 -11.72
CA GLU A 210 11.48 -2.30 -12.81
C GLU A 210 11.16 -1.41 -14.01
N GLU A 211 9.87 -1.21 -14.32
CA GLU A 211 9.44 -0.24 -15.34
C GLU A 211 9.90 1.18 -15.00
N VAL A 212 9.79 1.58 -13.73
CA VAL A 212 10.23 2.89 -13.24
C VAL A 212 11.74 3.01 -13.25
N TYR A 213 12.46 1.98 -12.79
CA TYR A 213 13.91 1.98 -12.75
C TYR A 213 14.53 2.11 -14.14
N ARG A 214 13.95 1.47 -15.16
CA ARG A 214 14.36 1.65 -16.55
C ARG A 214 14.22 3.10 -17.05
N LYS A 215 13.24 3.85 -16.54
CA LYS A 215 12.95 5.23 -16.99
C LYS A 215 13.69 6.29 -16.17
N HIS A 216 13.91 6.05 -14.89
CA HIS A 216 14.37 7.08 -13.95
C HIS A 216 15.66 6.70 -13.21
N GLY A 217 16.19 5.49 -13.43
CA GLY A 217 17.22 4.91 -12.60
C GLY A 217 16.65 4.37 -11.28
N GLU A 218 17.48 3.65 -10.53
CA GLU A 218 17.10 3.16 -9.21
C GLU A 218 16.69 4.32 -8.29
N CYS A 219 15.59 4.12 -7.56
CA CYS A 219 15.16 5.03 -6.52
C CYS A 219 14.63 4.24 -5.30
N PRO A 220 14.74 4.81 -4.09
CA PRO A 220 14.23 4.18 -2.89
C PRO A 220 12.76 3.80 -2.97
N VAL A 221 12.41 2.67 -2.36
CA VAL A 221 11.03 2.22 -2.18
C VAL A 221 10.63 2.43 -0.73
N VAL A 222 9.53 3.12 -0.50
CA VAL A 222 8.97 3.36 0.82
C VAL A 222 7.64 2.64 0.96
N MET A 223 7.54 1.78 1.97
CA MET A 223 6.32 1.03 2.27
C MET A 223 5.58 1.68 3.43
N LEU A 224 4.34 2.10 3.17
CA LEU A 224 3.43 2.69 4.15
C LEU A 224 2.34 1.67 4.48
N HIS A 225 2.08 1.43 5.75
CA HIS A 225 1.12 0.41 6.18
C HIS A 225 -0.05 1.00 6.94
N GLY A 226 -1.14 0.24 7.03
CA GLY A 226 -2.30 0.58 7.85
C GLY A 226 -2.35 -0.20 9.16
N PHE A 227 -3.46 -0.02 9.88
CA PHE A 227 -3.74 -0.57 11.20
C PHE A 227 -3.59 -2.09 11.33
N CYS A 228 -3.74 -2.83 10.22
CA CYS A 228 -3.85 -4.27 10.23
C CYS A 228 -2.50 -5.01 10.15
N LEU A 229 -1.38 -4.30 10.01
CA LEU A 229 -0.06 -4.89 9.77
C LEU A 229 0.97 -4.39 10.78
N ASN A 230 1.88 -5.26 11.16
CA ASN A 230 3.07 -4.88 11.92
C ASN A 230 4.31 -4.82 11.01
N GLY A 231 5.45 -4.39 11.57
CA GLY A 231 6.70 -4.28 10.80
C GLY A 231 7.21 -5.64 10.32
N GLU A 232 6.84 -6.72 11.03
CA GLU A 232 7.21 -8.09 10.70
C GLU A 232 6.42 -8.66 9.52
N THR A 233 5.17 -8.24 9.30
CA THR A 233 4.39 -8.64 8.12
C THR A 233 5.11 -8.24 6.83
N PHE A 234 5.78 -7.09 6.86
CA PHE A 234 6.60 -6.66 5.73
C PHE A 234 7.97 -7.34 5.69
N ILE A 235 8.49 -7.94 6.78
CA ILE A 235 9.77 -8.66 6.73
C ILE A 235 9.71 -9.81 5.72
N ASP A 236 8.61 -10.57 5.70
CA ASP A 236 8.46 -11.67 4.75
C ASP A 236 8.31 -11.16 3.31
N LEU A 237 7.55 -10.08 3.10
CA LEU A 237 7.48 -9.41 1.79
C LEU A 237 8.84 -8.82 1.37
N HIS A 238 9.60 -8.22 2.28
CA HIS A 238 10.95 -7.71 2.05
C HIS A 238 11.91 -8.85 1.68
N LYS A 239 11.86 -9.98 2.38
CA LYS A 239 12.66 -11.17 2.06
C LYS A 239 12.32 -11.73 0.69
N LYS A 240 11.03 -11.84 0.35
CA LYS A 240 10.57 -12.23 -0.98
C LYS A 240 10.99 -11.22 -2.05
N LEU A 241 10.99 -9.93 -1.72
CA LEU A 241 11.46 -8.85 -2.59
C LEU A 241 12.94 -8.97 -2.92
N GLY A 242 13.74 -9.68 -2.09
CA GLY A 242 14.89 -10.57 -2.37
C GLY A 242 16.01 -10.16 -3.34
N ILE A 243 15.83 -9.07 -4.07
CA ILE A 243 16.54 -8.62 -5.27
C ILE A 243 16.69 -7.08 -5.19
N PHE A 244 15.74 -6.35 -4.57
CA PHE A 244 15.82 -4.89 -4.36
C PHE A 244 16.47 -4.50 -3.02
N HIS A 245 17.73 -4.89 -2.80
CA HIS A 245 18.33 -4.77 -1.45
C HIS A 245 18.89 -3.39 -1.08
N ARG A 246 18.67 -2.31 -1.86
CA ARG A 246 19.30 -1.02 -1.53
C ARG A 246 18.43 0.05 -0.88
N THR A 247 17.11 -0.05 -0.94
CA THR A 247 16.27 0.89 -0.20
C THR A 247 14.83 0.41 -0.14
N ILE A 248 14.52 -0.43 0.85
CA ILE A 248 13.13 -0.59 1.29
C ILE A 248 13.02 -0.04 2.71
N ALA A 249 12.28 1.06 2.84
CA ALA A 249 11.91 1.64 4.10
C ALA A 249 10.62 1.01 4.62
N SER A 250 10.63 0.41 5.81
CA SER A 250 9.40 0.16 6.54
C SER A 250 9.40 0.95 7.84
N ARG A 251 8.39 1.82 8.03
CA ARG A 251 7.79 2.23 9.32
C ARG A 251 6.91 3.47 9.16
N ILE A 252 5.60 3.34 9.37
CA ILE A 252 4.77 4.36 10.04
C ILE A 252 3.68 3.66 10.85
N PHE A 253 3.83 3.67 12.16
CA PHE A 253 2.78 3.22 13.06
C PHE A 253 2.07 4.44 13.65
N THR A 254 0.74 4.46 13.58
CA THR A 254 -0.13 4.71 14.75
C THR A 254 -1.60 4.75 14.32
N PRO A 255 -2.51 4.31 15.20
CA PRO A 255 -3.94 4.44 14.99
C PRO A 255 -4.49 5.86 15.17
N ASP A 256 -3.72 6.76 15.81
CA ASP A 256 -4.03 8.17 16.08
C ASP A 256 -3.44 9.14 15.03
N TYR A 257 -3.14 8.62 13.84
CA TYR A 257 -2.36 9.33 12.85
C TYR A 257 -3.22 10.19 11.91
N ASN A 258 -3.14 11.52 12.02
CA ASN A 258 -3.90 12.45 11.18
C ASN A 258 -3.25 12.65 9.79
N PHE A 259 -4.03 12.40 8.74
CA PHE A 259 -3.59 12.53 7.34
C PHE A 259 -3.17 13.92 6.95
N THR A 260 -3.98 14.91 7.33
CA THR A 260 -3.84 16.29 6.89
C THR A 260 -2.68 17.00 7.58
N THR A 261 -2.62 16.89 8.90
CA THR A 261 -1.62 17.63 9.69
C THR A 261 -0.22 17.04 9.60
N SER A 262 -0.08 15.77 9.24
CA SER A 262 1.23 15.14 9.15
C SER A 262 1.99 15.57 7.91
N ILE A 263 1.39 15.56 6.72
CA ILE A 263 2.11 15.89 5.49
C ILE A 263 2.29 17.41 5.31
N GLU A 264 1.43 18.23 5.92
CA GLU A 264 1.52 19.70 5.87
C GLU A 264 2.65 20.27 6.76
N LYS A 265 2.98 19.63 7.89
CA LYS A 265 4.13 20.00 8.75
C LYS A 265 5.46 19.58 8.12
#